data_AF-A0A0D2MHE7-F1
#
_entry.id   AF-A0A0D2MHE7-F1
#
_cell.length_a   1.000
_cell.length_b   1.000
_cell.length_c   1.000
_cell.angle_alpha   90.00
_cell.angle_beta   90.00
_cell.angle_gamma   90.00
#
_symmetry.space_group_name_H-M   'P 1'
#
loop_
_entity.id
_entity.type
_entity.pdbx_description
1 polymer ?
#
loop_
_entity_poly.entity_id
_entity_poly.type
_entity_poly.pdbx_seq_one_letter_code
_entity_poly.pdbx_strand_id
1 'polypeptide(L)'
;MSFTHSLSCALPCVPPPLQYADPKALAHVTTPVFAINGDKDLFCPAAGAFKTINLFGGPHRRFLFLGPAYGTTRHHYGHFCPIIGRHIKTEVFPHIEAFMAEFDSADTADTAAMIATKHKFGCAAAAPGNSAPGPPQRLPLVPAAVQAVGAKDCA
;
A
#
# COMPACT_ATOMS: atom_id res chain seq x y z
N MET A 1 -40.13 50.99 -7.39
CA MET A 1 -39.57 49.74 -7.93
C MET A 1 -38.22 49.52 -7.26
N SER A 2 -38.15 48.67 -6.22
CA SER A 2 -36.92 48.42 -5.47
C SER A 2 -36.24 47.16 -6.01
N PHE A 3 -35.02 47.32 -6.52
CA PHE A 3 -34.13 46.22 -6.88
C PHE A 3 -33.31 45.81 -5.66
N THR A 4 -33.67 44.69 -5.05
CA THR A 4 -32.85 44.03 -4.04
C THR A 4 -31.66 43.35 -4.75
N HIS A 5 -30.47 43.95 -4.63
CA HIS A 5 -29.23 43.33 -5.06
C HIS A 5 -28.89 42.18 -4.10
N SER A 6 -29.16 40.96 -4.54
CA SER A 6 -28.68 39.74 -3.88
C SER A 6 -27.17 39.65 -4.07
N LEU A 7 -26.43 40.13 -3.07
CA LEU A 7 -24.99 39.91 -2.93
C LEU A 7 -24.76 38.42 -2.66
N SER A 8 -24.72 37.63 -3.74
CA SER A 8 -24.27 36.24 -3.70
C SER A 8 -22.82 36.24 -3.25
N CYS A 9 -22.62 35.79 -2.01
CA CYS A 9 -21.35 35.70 -1.34
C CYS A 9 -20.42 34.79 -2.18
N ALA A 10 -19.44 35.40 -2.85
CA ALA A 10 -18.35 34.67 -3.49
C ALA A 10 -17.48 34.05 -2.40
N LEU A 11 -17.82 32.83 -1.99
CA LEU A 11 -16.95 32.05 -1.10
C LEU A 11 -15.59 31.89 -1.79
N PRO A 12 -14.48 32.08 -1.06
CA PRO A 12 -13.15 31.88 -1.62
C PRO A 12 -13.05 30.46 -2.15
N CYS A 13 -12.66 30.35 -3.41
CA CYS A 13 -12.39 29.08 -4.08
C CYS A 13 -11.12 28.47 -3.45
N VAL A 14 -11.26 27.87 -2.27
CA VAL A 14 -10.19 27.08 -1.67
C VAL A 14 -10.07 25.84 -2.54
N PRO A 15 -8.93 25.62 -3.23
CA PRO A 15 -8.76 24.41 -4.01
C PRO A 15 -8.94 23.21 -3.08
N PRO A 16 -9.61 22.15 -3.53
CA PRO A 16 -9.78 20.96 -2.71
C PRO A 16 -8.41 20.44 -2.27
N PRO A 17 -8.30 19.88 -1.06
CA PRO A 17 -7.05 19.30 -0.59
C PRO A 17 -6.53 18.28 -1.61
N LEU A 18 -5.23 18.30 -1.86
CA LEU A 18 -4.59 17.43 -2.84
C LEU A 18 -4.90 15.97 -2.54
N GLN A 19 -5.70 15.35 -3.42
CA GLN A 19 -6.17 13.99 -3.27
C GLN A 19 -5.32 13.06 -4.15
N TYR A 20 -4.44 12.28 -3.52
CA TYR A 20 -3.53 11.37 -4.23
C TYR A 20 -4.23 10.18 -4.88
N ALA A 21 -5.30 9.69 -4.23
CA ALA A 21 -6.08 8.54 -4.68
C ALA A 21 -7.51 8.63 -4.15
N ASP A 22 -8.45 7.93 -4.80
CA ASP A 22 -9.82 7.77 -4.32
C ASP A 22 -9.88 6.69 -3.22
N PRO A 23 -10.21 7.04 -1.96
CA PRO A 23 -10.35 6.06 -0.90
C PRO A 23 -11.41 4.99 -1.19
N LYS A 24 -12.49 5.34 -1.89
CA LYS A 24 -13.57 4.39 -2.20
C LYS A 24 -13.07 3.31 -3.16
N ALA A 25 -12.24 3.70 -4.14
CA ALA A 25 -11.65 2.76 -5.08
C ALA A 25 -10.68 1.78 -4.40
N LEU A 26 -9.79 2.28 -3.52
CA LEU A 26 -8.75 1.46 -2.89
C LEU A 26 -9.25 0.63 -1.69
N ALA A 27 -10.34 1.04 -1.03
CA ALA A 27 -10.90 0.33 0.12
C ALA A 27 -11.33 -1.11 -0.20
N HIS A 28 -11.63 -1.42 -1.46
CA HIS A 28 -12.04 -2.77 -1.89
C HIS A 28 -10.86 -3.69 -2.21
N VAL A 29 -9.64 -3.15 -2.29
CA VAL A 29 -8.46 -3.94 -2.64
C VAL A 29 -7.97 -4.69 -1.40
N THR A 30 -8.06 -6.03 -1.45
CA THR A 30 -7.64 -6.94 -0.39
C THR A 30 -6.30 -7.62 -0.65
N THR A 31 -5.80 -7.57 -1.89
CA THR A 31 -4.49 -8.10 -2.28
C THR A 31 -3.38 -7.51 -1.41
N PRO A 32 -2.39 -8.29 -0.97
CA PRO A 32 -1.24 -7.77 -0.24
C PRO A 32 -0.51 -6.65 -1.00
N VAL A 33 -0.23 -5.54 -0.32
CA VAL A 33 0.44 -4.38 -0.92
C VAL A 33 1.74 -4.06 -0.19
N PHE A 34 2.81 -3.91 -0.96
CA PHE A 34 4.08 -3.42 -0.48
C PHE A 34 4.48 -2.15 -1.23
N ALA A 35 4.47 -1.01 -0.53
CA ALA A 35 4.90 0.26 -1.09
C ALA A 35 6.32 0.60 -0.63
N ILE A 36 7.13 1.03 -1.57
CA ILE A 36 8.54 1.39 -1.37
C ILE A 36 8.72 2.79 -1.91
N ASN A 37 9.30 3.69 -1.12
CA ASN A 37 9.48 5.07 -1.54
C ASN A 37 10.84 5.63 -1.13
N GLY A 38 11.46 6.41 -2.00
CA GLY A 38 12.72 7.09 -1.71
C GLY A 38 12.55 8.32 -0.82
N ASP A 39 13.55 8.60 0.00
CA ASP A 39 13.64 9.80 0.85
C ASP A 39 13.91 11.10 0.08
N LYS A 40 14.37 10.98 -1.17
CA LYS A 40 14.58 12.10 -2.12
C LYS A 40 13.63 12.02 -3.32
N ASP A 41 12.51 11.32 -3.20
CA ASP A 41 11.48 11.32 -4.24
C ASP A 41 10.70 12.64 -4.23
N LEU A 42 10.88 13.44 -5.28
CA LEU A 42 10.18 14.71 -5.48
C LEU A 42 8.87 14.57 -6.28
N PHE A 43 8.67 13.45 -6.98
CA PHE A 43 7.46 13.20 -7.77
C PHE A 43 6.37 12.56 -6.94
N CYS A 44 6.73 11.58 -6.11
CA CYS A 44 5.86 10.94 -5.15
C CYS A 44 6.51 11.03 -3.76
N PRO A 45 6.32 12.13 -3.01
CA PRO A 45 6.88 12.25 -1.68
C PRO A 45 6.40 11.11 -0.78
N ALA A 46 7.29 10.59 0.05
CA ALA A 46 7.01 9.38 0.82
C ALA A 46 5.81 9.53 1.78
N ALA A 47 5.51 10.75 2.22
CA ALA A 47 4.29 11.06 2.98
C ALA A 47 3.00 10.81 2.17
N GLY A 48 3.00 11.10 0.87
CA GLY A 48 1.88 10.81 -0.03
C GLY A 48 1.71 9.31 -0.23
N ALA A 49 2.80 8.60 -0.54
CA ALA A 49 2.79 7.15 -0.67
C ALA A 49 2.33 6.43 0.62
N PHE A 50 2.78 6.90 1.79
CA PHE A 50 2.34 6.38 3.09
C PHE A 50 0.84 6.63 3.35
N LYS A 51 0.30 7.78 2.95
CA LYS A 51 -1.16 8.03 3.02
C LYS A 51 -1.92 7.08 2.10
N THR A 52 -1.45 6.91 0.87
CA THR A 52 -2.09 6.04 -0.13
C THR A 52 -2.14 4.58 0.31
N ILE A 53 -1.05 4.03 0.85
CA ILE A 53 -1.05 2.62 1.30
C ILE A 53 -2.05 2.35 2.44
N ASN A 54 -2.33 3.37 3.26
CA ASN A 54 -3.33 3.24 4.33
C ASN A 54 -4.78 3.28 3.83
N LEU A 55 -5.01 3.58 2.54
CA LEU A 55 -6.34 3.54 1.93
C LEU A 55 -6.74 2.12 1.49
N PHE A 56 -5.79 1.18 1.38
CA PHE A 56 -6.10 -0.19 1.00
C PHE A 56 -6.85 -0.92 2.13
N GLY A 57 -7.92 -1.62 1.76
CA GLY A 57 -8.76 -2.36 2.72
C GLY A 57 -8.16 -3.67 3.22
N GLY A 58 -7.18 -4.21 2.50
CA GLY A 58 -6.48 -5.43 2.88
C GLY A 58 -5.71 -5.31 4.20
N PRO A 59 -5.64 -6.40 5.00
CA PRO A 59 -4.88 -6.41 6.26
C PRO A 59 -3.36 -6.43 6.01
N HIS A 60 -2.92 -6.92 4.85
CA HIS A 60 -1.52 -7.07 4.49
C HIS A 60 -1.02 -5.86 3.71
N ARG A 61 -0.56 -4.84 4.44
CA ARG A 61 0.02 -3.63 3.87
C ARG A 61 1.32 -3.29 4.55
N ARG A 62 2.39 -3.10 3.77
CA ARG A 62 3.73 -2.77 4.26
C ARG A 62 4.26 -1.55 3.54
N PHE A 63 4.89 -0.64 4.28
CA PHE A 63 5.55 0.53 3.72
C PHE A 63 7.04 0.53 4.09
N LEU A 64 7.91 0.81 3.12
CA LEU A 64 9.34 0.95 3.32
C LEU A 64 9.82 2.31 2.81
N PHE A 65 10.36 3.12 3.71
CA PHE A 65 11.11 4.33 3.36
C PHE A 65 12.55 3.92 3.02
N LEU A 66 13.05 4.29 1.85
CA LEU A 66 14.45 4.10 1.47
C LEU A 66 15.22 5.38 1.71
N GLY A 67 16.17 5.34 2.65
CA GLY A 67 17.12 6.43 2.84
C GLY A 67 17.98 6.26 4.09
N PRO A 68 19.17 6.88 4.13
CA PRO A 68 20.06 6.80 5.30
C PRO A 68 19.43 7.38 6.56
N ALA A 69 18.59 8.42 6.40
CA ALA A 69 17.87 9.05 7.51
C ALA A 69 16.91 8.10 8.24
N TYR A 70 16.47 7.03 7.57
CA TYR A 70 15.55 6.02 8.11
C TYR A 70 16.26 4.73 8.50
N GLY A 71 17.58 4.64 8.31
CA GLY A 71 18.38 3.46 8.63
C GLY A 71 18.09 2.22 7.76
N THR A 72 17.37 2.39 6.65
CA THR A 72 16.95 1.30 5.77
C THR A 72 17.93 1.03 4.64
N THR A 73 18.61 2.08 4.15
CA THR A 73 19.58 2.01 3.05
C THR A 73 20.80 2.88 3.36
N ARG A 74 21.94 2.59 2.73
CA ARG A 74 23.15 3.43 2.88
C ARG A 74 23.12 4.65 1.96
N HIS A 75 22.26 4.60 0.94
CA HIS A 75 22.17 5.62 -0.11
C HIS A 75 20.80 6.28 -0.13
N HIS A 76 20.76 7.53 -0.60
CA HIS A 76 19.52 8.25 -0.87
C HIS A 76 18.84 7.70 -2.13
N TYR A 77 17.51 7.61 -2.11
CA TYR A 77 16.72 7.12 -3.23
C TYR A 77 15.80 8.23 -3.73
N GLY A 78 15.89 8.53 -5.04
CA GLY A 78 14.91 9.34 -5.76
C GLY A 78 13.85 8.49 -6.44
N HIS A 79 12.98 9.12 -7.23
CA HIS A 79 11.81 8.49 -7.84
C HIS A 79 12.11 7.21 -8.64
N PHE A 80 13.14 7.24 -9.48
CA PHE A 80 13.48 6.10 -10.37
C PHE A 80 14.47 5.11 -9.74
N CYS A 81 15.04 5.43 -8.58
CA CYS A 81 16.06 4.59 -7.95
C CYS A 81 15.55 3.19 -7.56
N PRO A 82 14.28 3.00 -7.10
CA PRO A 82 13.68 1.69 -6.89
C PRO A 82 13.39 0.87 -8.16
N ILE A 83 13.78 1.36 -9.35
CA ILE A 83 13.65 0.59 -10.60
C ILE A 83 15.03 0.38 -11.24
N ILE A 84 15.83 1.44 -11.34
CA ILE A 84 17.10 1.44 -12.09
C ILE A 84 18.33 1.78 -11.24
N GLY A 85 18.18 1.89 -9.93
CA GLY A 85 19.27 2.29 -9.03
C GLY A 85 20.41 1.28 -9.01
N ARG A 86 21.66 1.77 -8.98
CA ARG A 86 22.88 0.93 -8.94
C ARG A 86 22.88 -0.08 -7.78
N HIS A 87 22.33 0.31 -6.64
CA HIS A 87 22.36 -0.47 -5.39
C HIS A 87 21.05 -1.21 -5.09
N ILE A 88 20.08 -1.18 -6.02
CA ILE A 88 18.75 -1.74 -5.81
C ILE A 88 18.77 -3.25 -5.48
N LYS A 89 19.64 -4.00 -6.16
CA LYS A 89 19.73 -5.46 -6.00
C LYS A 89 20.16 -5.86 -4.59
N THR A 90 20.99 -5.05 -3.95
CA THR A 90 21.55 -5.36 -2.63
C THR A 90 20.76 -4.72 -1.49
N GLU A 91 20.15 -3.55 -1.72
CA GLU A 91 19.47 -2.80 -0.66
C GLU A 91 17.94 -2.90 -0.69
N VAL A 92 17.32 -3.14 -1.87
CA VAL A 92 15.85 -3.08 -2.02
C VAL A 92 15.25 -4.46 -2.31
N PHE A 93 15.86 -5.22 -3.22
CA PHE A 93 15.35 -6.52 -3.65
C PHE A 93 15.15 -7.53 -2.50
N PRO A 94 16.05 -7.63 -1.50
CA PRO A 94 15.83 -8.52 -0.37
C PRO A 94 14.52 -8.26 0.37
N HIS A 95 14.07 -7.00 0.44
CA HIS A 95 12.79 -6.66 1.06
C HIS A 95 11.59 -7.08 0.22
N ILE A 96 11.71 -6.99 -1.11
CA ILE A 96 10.67 -7.43 -2.05
C ILE A 96 10.55 -8.95 -2.00
N GLU A 97 11.69 -9.67 -2.08
CA GLU A 97 11.73 -11.13 -1.99
C GLU A 97 11.18 -11.63 -0.67
N ALA A 98 11.55 -11.01 0.46
CA ALA A 98 11.02 -11.37 1.77
C ALA A 98 9.50 -11.13 1.86
N PHE A 99 8.99 -10.06 1.24
CA PHE A 99 7.55 -9.81 1.17
C PHE A 99 6.85 -10.84 0.28
N MET A 100 7.38 -11.16 -0.89
CA MET A 100 6.79 -12.15 -1.80
C MET A 100 6.77 -13.55 -1.17
N ALA A 101 7.88 -13.97 -0.55
CA ALA A 101 7.98 -15.28 0.10
C ALA A 101 6.93 -15.49 1.21
N GLU A 102 6.53 -14.42 1.91
CA GLU A 102 5.47 -14.47 2.94
C GLU A 102 4.13 -14.93 2.36
N PHE A 103 3.81 -14.54 1.11
CA PHE A 103 2.51 -14.80 0.48
C PHE A 103 2.54 -15.95 -0.53
N ASP A 104 3.68 -16.22 -1.18
CA ASP A 104 3.82 -17.35 -2.12
C ASP A 104 3.78 -18.71 -1.41
N SER A 105 4.11 -18.75 -0.12
CA SER A 105 4.17 -19.98 0.69
C SER A 105 2.79 -20.56 1.06
N ALA A 106 1.74 -19.74 1.07
CA ALA A 106 0.44 -20.11 1.66
C ALA A 106 -0.52 -20.78 0.65
N ASP A 107 -0.48 -20.43 -0.64
CA ASP A 107 -1.55 -20.76 -1.58
C ASP A 107 -1.23 -21.88 -2.60
N THR A 108 0.03 -22.33 -2.69
CA THR A 108 0.39 -23.37 -3.67
C THR A 108 -0.16 -24.75 -3.30
N ALA A 109 -0.34 -25.06 -2.01
CA ALA A 109 -0.91 -26.32 -1.56
C ALA A 109 -2.42 -26.42 -1.87
N ASP A 110 -3.18 -25.36 -1.62
CA ASP A 110 -4.65 -25.35 -1.79
C ASP A 110 -5.05 -25.20 -3.26
N THR A 111 -4.29 -24.43 -4.04
CA THR A 111 -4.57 -24.27 -5.48
C THR A 111 -4.21 -25.54 -6.27
N ALA A 112 -3.12 -26.23 -5.93
CA ALA A 112 -2.79 -27.52 -6.51
C ALA A 112 -3.85 -28.59 -6.19
N ALA A 113 -4.38 -28.60 -4.96
CA ALA A 113 -5.48 -29.48 -4.57
C ALA A 113 -6.80 -29.19 -5.32
N MET A 114 -7.13 -27.90 -5.55
CA MET A 114 -8.30 -27.49 -6.35
C MET A 114 -8.18 -27.83 -7.84
N ILE A 115 -7.00 -27.67 -8.44
CA ILE A 115 -6.77 -28.06 -9.85
C ILE A 115 -6.84 -29.58 -10.00
N ALA A 116 -6.29 -30.35 -9.05
CA ALA A 116 -6.33 -31.80 -9.07
C ALA A 116 -7.76 -32.38 -8.92
N THR A 117 -8.66 -31.70 -8.21
CA THR A 117 -10.06 -32.15 -8.08
C THR A 117 -10.91 -31.84 -9.31
N LYS A 118 -10.55 -30.83 -10.13
CA LYS A 118 -11.33 -30.44 -11.31
C LYS A 118 -11.21 -31.43 -12.48
N HIS A 119 -10.20 -32.30 -12.50
CA HIS A 119 -10.08 -33.38 -13.49
C HIS A 119 -10.85 -34.66 -13.14
N LYS A 120 -11.58 -34.71 -12.00
CA LYS A 120 -12.29 -35.91 -11.55
C LYS A 120 -13.82 -35.78 -11.47
N PHE A 121 -14.41 -34.66 -11.91
CA PHE A 121 -15.86 -34.47 -11.86
C PHE A 121 -16.53 -34.64 -13.23
N GLY A 122 -16.80 -35.89 -13.56
CA GLY A 122 -18.07 -36.23 -14.20
C GLY A 122 -19.18 -36.19 -13.14
N CYS A 123 -20.18 -35.33 -13.36
CA CYS A 123 -21.53 -35.33 -12.82
C CYS A 123 -21.76 -35.39 -11.28
N ALA A 124 -22.36 -34.30 -10.77
CA ALA A 124 -23.42 -34.24 -9.73
C ALA A 124 -23.13 -33.47 -8.42
N ALA A 125 -24.07 -32.53 -8.18
CA ALA A 125 -24.69 -32.10 -6.92
C ALA A 125 -23.94 -31.19 -5.91
N ALA A 126 -24.51 -29.97 -5.81
CA ALA A 126 -24.78 -29.10 -4.65
C ALA A 126 -23.89 -29.13 -3.37
N ALA A 127 -23.48 -27.90 -3.00
CA ALA A 127 -22.81 -27.32 -1.81
C ALA A 127 -23.12 -27.95 -0.42
N PRO A 128 -22.29 -27.79 0.66
CA PRO A 128 -21.95 -26.47 1.23
C PRO A 128 -20.58 -26.32 1.95
N GLY A 129 -20.23 -25.06 2.28
CA GLY A 129 -19.42 -24.72 3.45
C GLY A 129 -18.03 -24.15 3.18
N ASN A 130 -17.94 -22.84 2.91
CA ASN A 130 -16.67 -22.13 3.04
C ASN A 130 -16.38 -21.93 4.54
N SER A 131 -15.34 -22.60 5.02
CA SER A 131 -14.70 -22.33 6.31
C SER A 131 -14.26 -20.87 6.36
N ALA A 132 -14.60 -20.15 7.42
CA ALA A 132 -14.12 -18.80 7.64
C ALA A 132 -12.57 -18.79 7.71
N PRO A 133 -11.90 -17.82 7.09
CA PRO A 133 -10.45 -17.66 7.24
C PRO A 133 -10.13 -17.44 8.72
N GLY A 134 -9.08 -18.12 9.19
CA GLY A 134 -8.59 -17.97 10.56
C GLY A 134 -8.20 -16.51 10.86
N PRO A 135 -8.17 -16.12 12.14
CA PRO A 135 -7.83 -14.76 12.53
C PRO A 135 -6.45 -14.39 11.95
N PRO A 136 -6.29 -13.18 11.38
CA PRO A 136 -5.01 -12.75 10.84
C PRO A 136 -3.97 -12.84 11.94
N GLN A 137 -2.91 -13.62 11.69
CA GLN A 137 -1.79 -13.66 12.62
C GLN A 137 -1.21 -12.26 12.69
N ARG A 138 -1.31 -11.67 13.88
CA ARG A 138 -0.80 -10.34 14.19
C ARG A 138 0.73 -10.46 14.17
N LEU A 139 1.34 -10.20 13.01
CA LEU A 139 2.78 -10.04 12.94
C LEU A 139 3.18 -8.98 13.97
N PRO A 140 4.33 -9.16 14.66
CA PRO A 140 4.81 -8.15 15.58
C PRO A 140 4.87 -6.83 14.80
N LEU A 141 4.12 -5.84 15.29
CA LEU A 141 4.34 -4.45 14.91
C LEU A 141 5.85 -4.25 15.03
N VAL A 142 6.54 -4.07 13.90
CA VAL A 142 7.89 -3.50 13.94
C VAL A 142 7.71 -2.25 14.80
N PRO A 143 8.43 -2.13 15.93
CA PRO A 143 8.14 -1.10 16.92
C PRO A 143 8.04 0.24 16.19
N ALA A 144 6.96 0.97 16.45
CA ALA A 144 6.63 2.27 15.85
C ALA A 144 7.69 3.37 16.12
N ALA A 145 8.88 3.00 16.60
CA ALA A 145 10.00 3.85 16.90
C ALA A 145 10.66 4.51 15.67
N VAL A 146 10.22 4.20 14.44
CA VAL A 146 10.63 4.93 13.22
C VAL A 146 9.43 5.57 12.51
N GLN A 147 8.43 6.06 13.26
CA GLN A 147 7.31 6.83 12.70
C GLN A 147 7.19 8.27 13.20
N ALA A 148 8.14 8.76 14.00
CA ALA A 148 8.11 10.13 14.53
C ALA A 148 9.41 10.89 14.20
N VAL A 149 9.67 11.17 12.93
CA VAL A 149 10.50 12.34 12.56
C VAL A 149 9.58 13.31 11.86
N GLY A 150 9.30 14.41 12.57
CA GLY A 150 8.21 15.34 12.28
C GLY A 150 8.36 16.04 10.94
N ALA A 151 7.22 16.17 10.25
CA ALA A 151 6.99 17.13 9.18
C ALA A 151 6.88 18.57 9.75
N LYS A 152 7.94 19.04 10.41
CA LYS A 152 8.12 20.48 10.68
C LYS A 152 9.05 21.01 9.61
N ASP A 153 8.57 22.03 8.90
CA ASP A 153 9.34 22.95 8.05
C ASP A 153 9.66 22.47 6.63
N CYS A 154 8.63 22.47 5.78
CA CYS A 154 8.77 22.82 4.36
C CYS A 154 7.80 23.98 4.07
N ALA A 155 8.27 25.21 4.30
CA ALA A 155 7.73 26.45 3.77
C ALA A 155 8.79 27.06 2.83
#